data_AF-A0A2V7FDK0-F1
#
_entry.id   AF-A0A2V7FDK0-F1
#
_cell.length_a   1.000
_cell.length_b   1.000
_cell.length_c   1.000
_cell.angle_alpha   90.00
_cell.angle_beta   90.00
_cell.angle_gamma   90.00
#
_symmetry.space_group_name_H-M   'P 1'
#
loop_
_entity.id
_entity.type
_entity.pdbx_description
1 polymer ?
#
loop_
_entity_poly.entity_id
_entity_poly.type
_entity_poly.pdbx_seq_one_letter_code
_entity_poly.pdbx_strand_id
1 'polypeptide(L)'
;MTGPSLTARRVSCSTMRRLRWPLAVVAAFAAGWAMAGVTGKTPASREANRDAEALRQQVTTLQARLHAREEIAGEPASPPPATSAARRAAARVDGTLTAAAAREERMLQDLRAPAATPPAFARGAPSGPPPTLETALDRFYRYLEATRGEGRERWQRARELVDELRGMGEVAGKALMQVLAAGGDSDERRAAARLLGSLQVPQSLPLLKDIIERDDDLLLRRAAAAGLRQLQTPDSLPVMEHILLNGADDRFVRLSAAYGLAEAGRPLGVNGLAQIFNESAADGRGREMAFRALSSLNDERSLPFMRQVMAADVEPGFRLRAIQYLTAQRDPQALPTLQVLMKSPTEQPSIRDAAAQAYRALGGK
;
A
#
# COMPACT_ATOMS: atom_id res chain seq x y z
N MET A 1 79.27 6.90 79.02
CA MET A 1 79.10 6.96 77.55
C MET A 1 77.80 7.69 77.27
N THR A 2 77.94 8.81 76.58
CA THR A 2 76.92 9.79 76.19
C THR A 2 75.92 9.22 75.18
N GLY A 3 74.61 9.39 75.40
CA GLY A 3 73.55 9.15 74.42
C GLY A 3 72.76 10.45 74.16
N PRO A 4 72.47 10.84 72.90
CA PRO A 4 72.01 12.18 72.58
C PRO A 4 70.49 12.36 72.63
N SER A 5 70.14 13.64 72.76
CA SER A 5 68.85 14.30 72.91
C SER A 5 68.02 14.45 71.61
N LEU A 6 66.69 14.39 71.78
CA LEU A 6 65.59 15.11 71.11
C LEU A 6 65.79 15.68 69.68
N THR A 7 64.91 15.26 68.76
CA THR A 7 64.28 16.18 67.77
C THR A 7 62.83 15.80 67.51
N ALA A 8 61.92 16.66 67.96
CA ALA A 8 60.50 16.66 67.59
C ALA A 8 60.31 17.29 66.21
N ARG A 9 59.56 16.64 65.30
CA ARG A 9 59.13 17.24 64.04
C ARG A 9 57.61 17.40 64.08
N ARG A 10 57.15 18.63 64.36
CA ARG A 10 55.75 19.04 64.18
C ARG A 10 55.42 18.98 62.68
N VAL A 11 54.35 18.30 62.30
CA VAL A 11 53.71 18.48 60.99
C VAL A 11 52.29 19.00 61.21
N SER A 12 51.98 20.00 60.40
CA SER A 12 51.02 21.09 60.57
C SER A 12 49.54 20.68 60.47
N CYS A 13 48.70 21.33 61.27
CA CYS A 13 47.25 21.18 61.36
C CYS A 13 46.48 21.91 60.23
N SER A 14 47.03 22.01 59.01
CA SER A 14 46.44 22.82 57.93
C SER A 14 45.71 22.04 56.83
N THR A 15 45.67 20.71 56.88
CA THR A 15 45.13 19.87 55.79
C THR A 15 43.62 19.62 55.89
N MET A 16 43.02 19.69 57.09
CA MET A 16 41.59 19.41 57.28
C MET A 16 40.64 20.55 56.89
N ARG A 17 41.14 21.77 56.69
CA ARG A 17 40.30 22.94 56.32
C ARG A 17 40.13 23.10 54.80
N ARG A 18 40.92 22.41 53.97
CA ARG A 18 40.86 22.49 52.50
C ARG A 18 39.93 21.48 51.82
N LEU A 19 39.48 20.42 52.52
CA LEU A 19 38.52 19.44 51.96
C LEU A 19 37.05 19.77 52.23
N ARG A 20 36.73 20.66 53.17
CA ARG A 20 35.32 20.99 53.50
C ARG A 20 34.64 21.85 52.45
N TRP A 21 35.40 22.68 51.74
CA TRP A 21 34.90 23.57 50.69
C TRP A 21 34.45 22.82 49.41
N PRO A 22 35.23 21.87 48.84
CA PRO A 22 34.77 21.11 47.68
C PRO A 22 33.56 20.21 47.98
N LEU A 23 33.48 19.65 49.20
CA LEU A 23 32.32 18.86 49.65
C LEU A 23 31.03 19.69 49.75
N ALA A 24 31.13 20.95 50.18
CA ALA A 24 30.00 21.87 50.22
C ALA A 24 29.51 22.25 48.81
N VAL A 25 30.42 22.39 47.84
CA VAL A 25 30.07 22.67 46.44
C VAL A 25 29.36 21.47 45.80
N VAL A 26 29.81 20.24 46.06
CA VAL A 26 29.14 19.02 45.56
C VAL A 26 27.75 18.86 46.20
N ALA A 27 27.61 19.14 47.49
CA ALA A 27 26.32 19.10 48.17
C ALA A 27 25.35 20.17 47.64
N ALA A 28 25.83 21.39 47.37
CA ALA A 28 25.02 22.46 46.78
C ALA A 28 24.61 22.15 45.33
N PHE A 29 25.49 21.50 44.56
CA PHE A 29 25.18 21.04 43.20
C PHE A 29 24.13 19.92 43.18
N ALA A 30 24.23 18.95 44.10
CA ALA A 30 23.25 17.89 44.27
C ALA A 30 21.88 18.42 44.75
N ALA A 31 21.88 19.40 45.64
CA ALA A 31 20.67 20.09 46.07
C ALA A 31 20.03 20.92 44.95
N GLY A 32 20.84 21.52 44.07
CA GLY A 32 20.36 22.21 42.86
C GLY A 32 19.70 21.26 41.85
N TRP A 33 20.23 20.04 41.70
CA TRP A 33 19.62 18.99 40.87
C TRP A 33 18.30 18.45 41.46
N ALA A 34 18.22 18.33 42.79
CA ALA A 34 16.99 17.90 43.46
C ALA A 34 15.88 18.95 43.39
N MET A 35 16.22 20.25 43.41
CA MET A 35 15.25 21.35 43.27
C MET A 35 14.83 21.64 41.82
N ALA A 36 15.59 21.16 40.82
CA ALA A 36 15.20 21.20 39.41
C ALA A 36 14.20 20.08 39.02
N GLY A 37 13.90 19.16 39.94
CA GLY A 37 12.93 18.09 39.78
C GLY A 37 11.49 18.52 40.09
N VAL A 38 10.93 19.44 39.31
CA VAL A 38 9.48 19.74 39.32
C VAL A 38 8.91 19.56 37.92
N THR A 39 8.39 18.36 37.70
CA THR A 39 7.20 18.03 36.88
C THR A 39 6.94 18.89 35.64
N GLY A 40 7.71 18.66 34.59
CA GLY A 40 7.37 19.08 33.24
C GLY A 40 8.26 18.39 32.23
N LYS A 41 7.74 17.41 31.48
CA LYS A 41 8.46 16.79 30.35
C LYS A 41 8.86 17.91 29.38
N THR A 42 10.13 18.31 29.42
CA THR A 42 10.76 19.28 28.52
C THR A 42 10.60 18.82 27.06
N PRO A 43 10.56 19.73 26.07
CA PRO A 43 10.45 19.35 24.65
C PRO A 43 11.54 18.35 24.23
N ALA A 44 12.78 18.54 24.71
CA ALA A 44 13.89 17.61 24.49
C ALA A 44 13.64 16.20 25.06
N SER A 45 12.98 16.09 26.23
CA SER A 45 12.61 14.76 26.78
C SER A 45 11.49 14.08 25.99
N ARG A 46 10.62 14.85 25.32
CA ARG A 46 9.57 14.31 24.46
C ARG A 46 10.15 13.83 23.13
N GLU A 47 11.09 14.57 22.56
CA GLU A 47 11.85 14.17 21.37
C GLU A 47 12.68 12.92 21.63
N ALA A 48 13.47 12.90 22.71
CA ALA A 48 14.24 11.71 23.10
C ALA A 48 13.35 10.48 23.36
N ASN A 49 12.14 10.67 23.91
CA ASN A 49 11.21 9.57 24.11
C ASN A 49 10.57 9.09 22.79
N ARG A 50 10.30 9.99 21.83
CA ARG A 50 9.88 9.62 20.47
C ARG A 50 10.97 8.88 19.72
N ASP A 51 12.22 9.31 19.84
CA ASP A 51 13.37 8.65 19.22
C ASP A 51 13.60 7.27 19.84
N ALA A 52 13.46 7.15 21.16
CA ALA A 52 13.53 5.85 21.84
C ALA A 52 12.39 4.91 21.42
N GLU A 53 11.18 5.43 21.25
CA GLU A 53 10.03 4.67 20.73
C GLU A 53 10.26 4.26 19.26
N ALA A 54 10.79 5.14 18.42
CA ALA A 54 11.13 4.85 17.02
C ALA A 54 12.24 3.79 16.91
N LEU A 55 13.28 3.87 17.74
CA LEU A 55 14.36 2.88 17.79
C LEU A 55 13.86 1.53 18.28
N ARG A 56 13.00 1.49 19.30
CA ARG A 56 12.36 0.25 19.76
C ARG A 56 11.52 -0.37 18.66
N GLN A 57 10.74 0.44 17.94
CA GLN A 57 9.96 -0.02 16.79
C GLN A 57 10.88 -0.62 15.71
N GLN A 58 11.95 0.08 15.33
CA GLN A 58 12.93 -0.43 14.36
C GLN A 58 13.54 -1.76 14.81
N VAL A 59 13.92 -1.89 16.09
CA VAL A 59 14.47 -3.14 16.62
C VAL A 59 13.44 -4.27 16.54
N THR A 60 12.18 -4.03 16.91
CA THR A 60 11.13 -5.06 16.81
C THR A 60 10.86 -5.47 15.37
N THR A 61 10.86 -4.52 14.43
CA THR A 61 10.73 -4.82 13.00
C THR A 61 11.92 -5.64 12.49
N LEU A 62 13.14 -5.31 12.91
CA LEU A 62 14.34 -6.05 12.53
C LEU A 62 14.38 -7.45 13.14
N GLN A 63 13.95 -7.62 14.39
CA GLN A 63 13.83 -8.92 15.05
C GLN A 63 12.80 -9.80 14.35
N ALA A 64 11.63 -9.28 13.99
CA ALA A 64 10.63 -10.00 13.22
C ALA A 64 11.18 -10.45 11.85
N ARG A 65 11.96 -9.58 11.17
CA ARG A 65 12.64 -9.92 9.90
C ARG A 65 13.67 -11.04 10.06
N LEU A 66 14.38 -11.10 11.19
CA LEU A 66 15.37 -12.15 11.46
C LEU A 66 14.69 -13.49 11.77
N HIS A 67 13.67 -13.49 12.62
CA HIS A 67 12.91 -14.69 12.96
C HIS A 67 12.26 -15.33 11.72
N ALA A 68 11.66 -14.54 10.84
CA ALA A 68 11.09 -15.05 9.57
C ALA A 68 12.14 -15.73 8.69
N ARG A 69 13.40 -15.26 8.69
CA ARG A 69 14.49 -15.83 7.90
C ARG A 69 15.09 -17.10 8.51
N GLU A 70 15.19 -17.16 9.84
CA GLU A 70 15.81 -18.30 10.54
C GLU A 70 14.96 -19.57 10.49
N GLU A 71 13.63 -19.46 10.54
CA GLU A 71 12.74 -20.63 10.47
C GLU A 71 12.77 -21.36 9.11
N ILE A 72 13.12 -20.66 8.03
CA ILE A 72 13.19 -21.22 6.66
C ILE A 72 14.59 -21.80 6.37
N ALA A 73 15.63 -21.28 7.02
CA ALA A 73 16.99 -21.84 6.91
C ALA A 73 17.10 -23.28 7.46
N GLY A 74 16.06 -23.78 8.14
CA GLY A 74 15.91 -25.19 8.54
C GLY A 74 15.54 -26.16 7.42
N GLU A 75 15.16 -25.70 6.21
CA GLU A 75 14.93 -26.54 5.03
C GLU A 75 16.06 -26.39 3.99
N PRO A 76 16.63 -27.49 3.45
CA PRO A 76 17.80 -27.40 2.58
C PRO A 76 17.40 -26.95 1.17
N ALA A 77 17.62 -25.67 0.85
CA ALA A 77 17.52 -25.15 -0.52
C ALA A 77 18.84 -24.49 -0.96
N SER A 78 19.40 -25.02 -2.05
CA SER A 78 20.63 -24.55 -2.70
C SER A 78 20.54 -23.09 -3.18
N PRO A 79 21.63 -22.30 -3.12
CA PRO A 79 21.59 -20.88 -3.50
C PRO A 79 21.53 -20.69 -5.04
N PRO A 80 20.72 -19.76 -5.57
CA PRO A 80 20.76 -19.40 -6.98
C PRO A 80 21.92 -18.41 -7.28
N PRO A 81 22.44 -18.37 -8.52
CA PRO A 81 23.59 -17.54 -8.86
C PRO A 81 23.26 -16.04 -8.85
N ALA A 82 24.24 -15.27 -8.34
CA ALA A 82 24.18 -13.84 -8.02
C ALA A 82 23.92 -12.90 -9.22
N THR A 83 23.98 -13.39 -10.45
CA THR A 83 23.73 -12.60 -11.67
C THR A 83 22.25 -12.38 -11.99
N SER A 84 21.34 -13.12 -11.35
CA SER A 84 19.89 -12.97 -11.54
C SER A 84 19.27 -11.83 -10.71
N ALA A 85 19.89 -11.44 -9.59
CA ALA A 85 19.34 -10.43 -8.69
C ALA A 85 19.48 -9.00 -9.25
N ALA A 86 20.65 -8.68 -9.83
CA ALA A 86 20.89 -7.38 -10.48
C ALA A 86 20.04 -7.19 -11.75
N ARG A 87 19.85 -8.25 -12.54
CA ARG A 87 18.98 -8.21 -13.73
C ARG A 87 17.49 -8.11 -13.36
N ARG A 88 17.07 -8.67 -12.21
CA ARG A 88 15.71 -8.49 -11.64
C ARG A 88 15.47 -7.10 -11.08
N ALA A 89 16.48 -6.46 -10.49
CA ALA A 89 16.39 -5.06 -10.04
C ALA A 89 16.22 -4.11 -11.23
N ALA A 90 16.98 -4.31 -12.32
CA ALA A 90 16.84 -3.52 -13.54
C ALA A 90 15.48 -3.73 -14.25
N ALA A 91 14.96 -4.97 -14.28
CA ALA A 91 13.64 -5.27 -14.86
C ALA A 91 12.45 -4.73 -14.04
N ARG A 92 12.65 -4.37 -12.76
CA ARG A 92 11.62 -3.76 -11.89
C ARG A 92 11.46 -2.25 -12.12
N VAL A 93 12.44 -1.60 -12.75
CA VAL A 93 12.40 -0.16 -13.08
C VAL A 93 11.42 0.10 -14.22
N ASP A 94 11.22 -0.87 -15.11
CA ASP A 94 10.15 -0.84 -16.10
C ASP A 94 8.82 -1.31 -15.48
N GLY A 95 7.99 -0.33 -15.12
CA GLY A 95 6.66 -0.46 -14.52
C GLY A 95 5.62 -1.21 -15.37
N THR A 96 5.92 -2.43 -15.78
CA THR A 96 4.91 -3.46 -15.94
C THR A 96 4.35 -3.73 -14.55
N LEU A 97 3.03 -3.66 -14.37
CA LEU A 97 2.42 -4.52 -13.37
C LEU A 97 2.78 -5.92 -13.84
N THR A 98 3.85 -6.48 -13.27
CA THR A 98 4.22 -7.86 -13.55
C THR A 98 2.97 -8.71 -13.41
N ALA A 99 2.86 -9.81 -14.17
CA ALA A 99 1.71 -10.71 -14.01
C ALA A 99 1.49 -11.10 -12.54
N ALA A 100 2.54 -11.03 -11.71
CA ALA A 100 2.46 -11.11 -10.27
C ALA A 100 1.71 -9.93 -9.61
N ALA A 101 2.10 -8.68 -9.83
CA ALA A 101 1.41 -7.52 -9.25
C ALA A 101 -0.08 -7.44 -9.66
N ALA A 102 -0.40 -7.76 -10.92
CA ALA A 102 -1.79 -7.82 -11.38
C ALA A 102 -2.60 -8.96 -10.74
N ARG A 103 -1.95 -10.10 -10.41
CA ARG A 103 -2.58 -11.20 -9.66
C ARG A 103 -2.79 -10.84 -8.20
N GLU A 104 -1.82 -10.17 -7.58
CA GLU A 104 -1.93 -9.67 -6.22
C GLU A 104 -3.11 -8.70 -6.10
N GLU A 105 -3.22 -7.73 -7.01
CA GLU A 105 -4.31 -6.76 -6.98
C GLU A 105 -5.68 -7.43 -7.17
N ARG A 106 -5.79 -8.41 -8.07
CA ARG A 106 -7.03 -9.20 -8.24
C ARG A 106 -7.36 -10.00 -6.98
N MET A 107 -6.38 -10.67 -6.38
CA MET A 107 -6.56 -11.41 -5.13
C MET A 107 -7.06 -10.49 -4.01
N LEU A 108 -6.45 -9.30 -3.84
CA LEU A 108 -6.87 -8.34 -2.82
C LEU A 108 -8.27 -7.77 -3.09
N GLN A 109 -8.65 -7.59 -4.37
CA GLN A 109 -10.01 -7.22 -4.76
C GLN A 109 -11.02 -8.33 -4.44
N ASP A 110 -10.73 -9.59 -4.79
CA ASP A 110 -11.60 -10.75 -4.50
C ASP A 110 -11.82 -10.92 -2.99
N LEU A 111 -10.77 -10.66 -2.20
CA LEU A 111 -10.80 -10.70 -0.75
C LEU A 111 -11.63 -9.57 -0.11
N ARG A 112 -11.92 -8.49 -0.83
CA ARG A 112 -12.81 -7.39 -0.39
C ARG A 112 -14.29 -7.70 -0.63
N ALA A 113 -14.62 -8.45 -1.69
CA ALA A 113 -16.01 -8.75 -2.01
C ALA A 113 -16.68 -9.45 -0.80
N PRO A 114 -17.90 -9.05 -0.41
CA PRO A 114 -18.59 -9.70 0.70
C PRO A 114 -18.69 -11.18 0.34
N ALA A 115 -18.08 -12.04 1.15
CA ALA A 115 -18.29 -13.46 1.03
C ALA A 115 -19.81 -13.68 1.06
N ALA A 116 -20.39 -14.18 -0.04
CA ALA A 116 -21.83 -14.45 -0.18
C ALA A 116 -22.34 -15.46 0.86
N THR A 117 -21.45 -15.97 1.68
CA THR A 117 -21.68 -16.64 2.95
C THR A 117 -20.74 -15.98 3.96
N PRO A 118 -21.22 -15.49 5.13
CA PRO A 118 -20.31 -15.36 6.24
C PRO A 118 -19.66 -16.75 6.39
N PRO A 119 -18.33 -16.87 6.40
CA PRO A 119 -17.76 -18.17 6.67
C PRO A 119 -18.32 -18.61 8.03
N ALA A 120 -18.65 -19.88 8.18
CA ALA A 120 -19.18 -20.45 9.40
C ALA A 120 -18.18 -20.43 10.58
N PHE A 121 -17.28 -19.45 10.64
CA PHE A 121 -16.40 -19.14 11.76
C PHE A 121 -17.09 -18.17 12.72
N ALA A 122 -18.30 -18.51 13.15
CA ALA A 122 -18.88 -18.01 14.39
C ALA A 122 -18.84 -19.07 15.51
N ARG A 123 -18.02 -20.12 15.38
CA ARG A 123 -17.76 -21.08 16.45
C ARG A 123 -16.30 -21.51 16.44
N GLY A 124 -15.54 -20.88 17.33
CA GLY A 124 -14.13 -21.15 17.53
C GLY A 124 -13.39 -19.82 17.62
N ALA A 125 -13.40 -19.21 18.81
CA ALA A 125 -12.32 -18.29 19.14
C ALA A 125 -11.00 -19.01 18.82
N PRO A 126 -10.01 -18.38 18.15
CA PRO A 126 -8.73 -19.02 17.95
C PRO A 126 -8.18 -19.39 19.33
N SER A 127 -8.04 -20.68 19.58
CA SER A 127 -7.44 -21.25 20.79
C SER A 127 -5.92 -21.04 20.70
N GLY A 128 -5.51 -19.78 20.67
CA GLY A 128 -4.13 -19.33 20.56
C GLY A 128 -3.91 -18.10 21.43
N PRO A 129 -2.64 -17.70 21.64
CA PRO A 129 -2.34 -16.47 22.37
C PRO A 129 -3.00 -15.26 21.71
N PRO A 130 -3.37 -14.22 22.48
CA PRO A 130 -3.98 -13.03 21.93
C PRO A 130 -3.11 -12.43 20.82
N PRO A 131 -3.70 -11.94 19.72
CA PRO A 131 -2.92 -11.38 18.62
C PRO A 131 -2.07 -10.21 19.11
N THR A 132 -0.76 -10.29 18.88
CA THR A 132 0.19 -9.25 19.25
C THR A 132 0.69 -8.50 18.01
N LEU A 133 1.24 -7.31 18.23
CA LEU A 133 1.85 -6.49 17.17
C LEU A 133 2.96 -7.26 16.44
N GLU A 134 3.79 -7.99 17.19
CA GLU A 134 4.88 -8.82 16.66
C GLU A 134 4.35 -9.95 15.78
N THR A 135 3.30 -10.65 16.22
CA THR A 135 2.68 -11.71 15.41
C THR A 135 2.08 -11.15 14.11
N ALA A 136 1.47 -9.96 14.14
CA ALA A 136 0.97 -9.32 12.94
C ALA A 136 2.09 -8.92 11.97
N LEU A 137 3.22 -8.43 12.48
CA LEU A 137 4.40 -8.13 11.67
C LEU A 137 5.01 -9.40 11.05
N ASP A 138 5.11 -10.50 11.81
CA ASP A 138 5.56 -11.79 11.28
C ASP A 138 4.68 -12.27 10.11
N ARG A 139 3.34 -12.25 10.26
CA ARG A 139 2.43 -12.62 9.15
C ARG A 139 2.58 -11.71 7.94
N PHE A 140 2.76 -10.41 8.16
CA PHE A 140 3.01 -9.46 7.09
C PHE A 140 4.33 -9.74 6.34
N TYR A 141 5.41 -10.08 7.05
CA TYR A 141 6.69 -10.41 6.42
C TYR A 141 6.63 -11.73 5.65
N ARG A 142 5.96 -12.76 6.18
CA ARG A 142 5.68 -13.99 5.44
C ARG A 142 4.85 -13.72 4.18
N TYR A 143 3.92 -12.76 4.24
CA TYR A 143 3.14 -12.35 3.07
C TYR A 143 4.03 -11.70 2.00
N LEU A 144 4.98 -10.85 2.40
CA LEU A 144 5.96 -10.26 1.49
C LEU A 144 6.84 -11.33 0.81
N GLU A 145 7.23 -12.35 1.55
CA GLU A 145 8.02 -13.45 0.99
C GLU A 145 7.20 -14.30 0.00
N ALA A 146 5.97 -14.65 0.36
CA ALA A 146 5.04 -15.37 -0.52
C ALA A 146 4.72 -14.58 -1.80
N THR A 147 4.68 -13.25 -1.74
CA THR A 147 4.46 -12.40 -2.92
C THR A 147 5.70 -12.28 -3.82
N ARG A 148 6.90 -12.44 -3.26
CA ARG A 148 8.20 -12.41 -3.96
C ARG A 148 8.60 -13.75 -4.61
N GLY A 149 8.09 -14.88 -4.13
CA GLY A 149 8.43 -16.22 -4.63
C GLY A 149 7.87 -16.57 -6.03
N GLU A 150 8.22 -17.75 -6.52
CA GLU A 150 7.75 -18.33 -7.79
C GLU A 150 6.84 -19.54 -7.51
N GLY A 151 5.82 -19.79 -8.36
CA GLY A 151 4.88 -20.91 -8.20
C GLY A 151 3.42 -20.51 -7.98
N ARG A 152 2.49 -21.46 -8.13
CA ARG A 152 1.04 -21.20 -7.97
C ARG A 152 0.58 -21.22 -6.51
N GLU A 153 1.20 -22.06 -5.69
CA GLU A 153 0.87 -22.24 -4.26
C GLU A 153 1.14 -20.98 -3.43
N ARG A 154 2.08 -20.13 -3.88
CA ARG A 154 2.40 -18.87 -3.20
C ARG A 154 1.22 -17.92 -3.09
N TRP A 155 0.29 -17.92 -4.07
CA TRP A 155 -0.87 -17.04 -4.04
C TRP A 155 -1.92 -17.55 -3.06
N GLN A 156 -2.03 -18.86 -2.93
CA GLN A 156 -2.84 -19.48 -1.88
C GLN A 156 -2.29 -19.13 -0.51
N ARG A 157 -0.96 -19.24 -0.33
CA ARG A 157 -0.30 -18.85 0.92
C ARG A 157 -0.44 -17.37 1.25
N ALA A 158 -0.27 -16.49 0.25
CA ALA A 158 -0.46 -15.06 0.41
C ALA A 158 -1.91 -14.74 0.82
N ARG A 159 -2.89 -15.42 0.23
CA ARG A 159 -4.31 -15.27 0.58
C ARG A 159 -4.58 -15.67 2.04
N GLU A 160 -4.07 -16.83 2.47
CA GLU A 160 -4.19 -17.29 3.86
C GLU A 160 -3.60 -16.27 4.84
N LEU A 161 -2.42 -15.74 4.55
CA LEU A 161 -1.77 -14.74 5.39
C LEU A 161 -2.58 -13.43 5.47
N VAL A 162 -3.25 -13.04 4.40
CA VAL A 162 -4.17 -11.89 4.43
C VAL A 162 -5.41 -12.20 5.28
N ASP A 163 -5.97 -13.40 5.20
CA ASP A 163 -7.11 -13.82 6.03
C ASP A 163 -6.74 -13.90 7.52
N GLU A 164 -5.53 -14.36 7.83
CA GLU A 164 -4.98 -14.34 9.19
C GLU A 164 -4.79 -12.91 9.71
N LEU A 165 -4.17 -12.03 8.91
CA LEU A 165 -4.04 -10.60 9.25
C LEU A 165 -5.41 -9.95 9.46
N ARG A 166 -6.41 -10.29 8.65
CA ARG A 166 -7.80 -9.85 8.85
C ARG A 166 -8.36 -10.33 10.18
N GLY A 167 -8.11 -11.59 10.54
CA GLY A 167 -8.53 -12.17 11.83
C GLY A 167 -7.90 -11.48 13.05
N MET A 168 -6.75 -10.82 12.89
CA MET A 168 -6.09 -10.04 13.95
C MET A 168 -6.66 -8.63 14.13
N GLY A 169 -7.53 -8.17 13.22
CA GLY A 169 -8.28 -6.92 13.34
C GLY A 169 -7.39 -5.68 13.54
N GLU A 170 -7.70 -4.88 14.57
CA GLU A 170 -7.01 -3.61 14.85
C GLU A 170 -5.50 -3.76 15.04
N VAL A 171 -5.04 -4.90 15.56
CA VAL A 171 -3.61 -5.15 15.81
C VAL A 171 -2.84 -5.21 14.49
N ALA A 172 -3.39 -5.89 13.49
CA ALA A 172 -2.83 -5.90 12.14
C ALA A 172 -2.88 -4.51 11.50
N GLY A 173 -3.99 -3.77 11.68
CA GLY A 173 -4.07 -2.38 11.20
C GLY A 173 -2.97 -1.49 11.79
N LYS A 174 -2.73 -1.58 13.10
CA LYS A 174 -1.64 -0.84 13.78
C LYS A 174 -0.26 -1.26 13.27
N ALA A 175 -0.01 -2.56 13.12
CA ALA A 175 1.25 -3.08 12.57
C ALA A 175 1.54 -2.53 11.17
N LEU A 176 0.56 -2.59 10.28
CA LEU A 176 0.71 -2.12 8.90
C LEU A 176 0.87 -0.60 8.81
N MET A 177 0.17 0.17 9.65
CA MET A 177 0.37 1.63 9.73
C MET A 177 1.78 1.97 10.23
N GLN A 178 2.35 1.19 11.17
CA GLN A 178 3.73 1.36 11.60
C GLN A 178 4.73 1.08 10.47
N VAL A 179 4.54 -0.01 9.71
CA VAL A 179 5.38 -0.31 8.54
C VAL A 179 5.28 0.79 7.49
N LEU A 180 4.07 1.28 7.22
CA LEU A 180 3.85 2.33 6.21
C LEU A 180 4.51 3.67 6.60
N ALA A 181 4.47 4.01 7.89
CA ALA A 181 5.07 5.22 8.45
C ALA A 181 6.59 5.09 8.66
N ALA A 182 7.11 3.89 8.85
CA ALA A 182 8.54 3.64 8.91
C ALA A 182 9.15 4.00 7.55
N GLY A 183 10.07 4.96 7.51
CA GLY A 183 10.81 5.37 6.30
C GLY A 183 11.80 4.31 5.77
N GLY A 184 11.49 3.02 5.93
CA GLY A 184 12.29 1.89 5.48
C GLY A 184 12.03 1.49 4.01
N ASP A 185 12.28 0.21 3.69
CA ASP A 185 12.18 -0.38 2.34
C ASP A 185 10.85 -0.05 1.63
N SER A 186 10.93 0.57 0.45
CA SER A 186 9.80 0.96 -0.37
C SER A 186 8.89 -0.22 -0.78
N ASP A 187 9.40 -1.45 -0.87
CA ASP A 187 8.56 -2.63 -1.14
C ASP A 187 7.56 -2.88 0.01
N GLU A 188 8.04 -2.78 1.25
CA GLU A 188 7.25 -3.06 2.44
C GLU A 188 6.17 -2.00 2.62
N ARG A 189 6.54 -0.72 2.48
CA ARG A 189 5.60 0.41 2.54
C ARG A 189 4.50 0.26 1.49
N ARG A 190 4.86 -0.13 0.26
CA ARG A 190 3.89 -0.35 -0.82
C ARG A 190 2.90 -1.47 -0.53
N ALA A 191 3.38 -2.60 0.00
CA ALA A 191 2.52 -3.71 0.38
C ALA A 191 1.60 -3.33 1.55
N ALA A 192 2.15 -2.66 2.57
CA ALA A 192 1.38 -2.18 3.72
C ALA A 192 0.25 -1.23 3.28
N ALA A 193 0.54 -0.27 2.39
CA ALA A 193 -0.46 0.64 1.85
C ALA A 193 -1.63 -0.08 1.15
N ARG A 194 -1.34 -1.11 0.34
CA ARG A 194 -2.40 -1.91 -0.32
C ARG A 194 -3.21 -2.73 0.67
N LEU A 195 -2.53 -3.39 1.62
CA LEU A 195 -3.18 -4.24 2.62
C LEU A 195 -4.07 -3.44 3.57
N LEU A 196 -3.69 -2.22 3.96
CA LEU A 196 -4.53 -1.36 4.79
C LEU A 196 -5.91 -1.10 4.15
N GLY A 197 -5.94 -0.95 2.82
CA GLY A 197 -7.20 -0.87 2.07
C GLY A 197 -7.96 -2.21 2.03
N SER A 198 -7.28 -3.31 1.69
CA SER A 198 -7.91 -4.63 1.59
C SER A 198 -8.46 -5.14 2.92
N LEU A 199 -7.76 -4.85 4.02
CA LEU A 199 -8.16 -5.20 5.39
C LEU A 199 -9.16 -4.20 5.99
N GLN A 200 -9.59 -3.19 5.23
CA GLN A 200 -10.58 -2.20 5.66
C GLN A 200 -10.17 -1.49 6.96
N VAL A 201 -8.98 -0.89 6.97
CA VAL A 201 -8.44 -0.15 8.12
C VAL A 201 -8.68 1.36 7.92
N PRO A 202 -9.84 1.92 8.29
CA PRO A 202 -10.19 3.33 8.04
C PRO A 202 -9.24 4.32 8.71
N GLN A 203 -8.62 3.93 9.82
CA GLN A 203 -7.65 4.77 10.54
C GLN A 203 -6.40 5.08 9.70
N SER A 204 -6.15 4.32 8.62
CA SER A 204 -5.05 4.58 7.70
C SER A 204 -5.30 5.72 6.71
N LEU A 205 -6.54 6.20 6.60
CA LEU A 205 -6.93 7.21 5.61
C LEU A 205 -6.03 8.48 5.63
N PRO A 206 -5.72 9.09 6.79
CA PRO A 206 -4.84 10.26 6.83
C PRO A 206 -3.44 9.96 6.31
N LEU A 207 -2.90 8.78 6.66
CA LEU A 207 -1.56 8.36 6.25
C LEU A 207 -1.49 8.08 4.74
N LEU A 208 -2.51 7.41 4.19
CA LEU A 208 -2.61 7.17 2.74
C LEU A 208 -2.74 8.48 1.97
N LYS A 209 -3.56 9.42 2.47
CA LYS A 209 -3.72 10.75 1.88
C LYS A 209 -2.39 11.52 1.86
N ASP A 210 -1.71 11.59 3.00
CA ASP A 210 -0.43 12.30 3.12
C ASP A 210 0.63 11.74 2.16
N ILE A 211 0.68 10.42 2.01
CA ILE A 211 1.58 9.76 1.05
C ILE A 211 1.25 10.16 -0.39
N ILE A 212 -0.04 10.12 -0.77
CA ILE A 212 -0.46 10.49 -2.13
C ILE A 212 -0.10 11.93 -2.47
N GLU A 213 -0.21 12.85 -1.51
CA GLU A 213 0.04 14.28 -1.70
C GLU A 213 1.52 14.66 -1.64
N ARG A 214 2.34 14.00 -0.81
CA ARG A 214 3.65 14.52 -0.41
C ARG A 214 4.84 13.57 -0.55
N ASP A 215 4.64 12.27 -0.74
CA ASP A 215 5.76 11.32 -0.82
C ASP A 215 6.44 11.38 -2.20
N ASP A 216 7.76 11.37 -2.24
CA ASP A 216 8.53 11.44 -3.50
C ASP A 216 8.52 10.11 -4.28
N ASP A 217 8.25 8.98 -3.61
CA ASP A 217 8.18 7.67 -4.25
C ASP A 217 6.86 7.50 -5.01
N LEU A 218 6.92 7.71 -6.32
CA LEU A 218 5.78 7.54 -7.24
C LEU A 218 5.10 6.17 -7.12
N LEU A 219 5.85 5.10 -6.90
CA LEU A 219 5.27 3.76 -6.80
C LEU A 219 4.57 3.57 -5.45
N LEU A 220 5.03 4.24 -4.40
CA LEU A 220 4.32 4.30 -3.13
C LEU A 220 3.05 5.13 -3.22
N ARG A 221 3.08 6.30 -3.88
CA ARG A 221 1.87 7.09 -4.15
C ARG A 221 0.79 6.27 -4.86
N ARG A 222 1.19 5.51 -5.90
CA ARG A 222 0.28 4.58 -6.61
C ARG A 222 -0.26 3.47 -5.72
N ALA A 223 0.58 2.89 -4.87
CA ALA A 223 0.15 1.86 -3.91
C ALA A 223 -0.82 2.42 -2.86
N ALA A 224 -0.59 3.64 -2.37
CA ALA A 224 -1.48 4.33 -1.45
C ALA A 224 -2.82 4.68 -2.12
N ALA A 225 -2.82 5.13 -3.37
CA ALA A 225 -4.04 5.36 -4.14
C ALA A 225 -4.83 4.05 -4.38
N ALA A 226 -4.14 2.93 -4.62
CA ALA A 226 -4.77 1.61 -4.71
C ALA A 226 -5.34 1.14 -3.35
N GLY A 227 -4.65 1.42 -2.23
CA GLY A 227 -5.16 1.20 -0.88
C GLY A 227 -6.41 2.03 -0.60
N LEU A 228 -6.38 3.32 -0.94
CA LEU A 228 -7.53 4.24 -0.83
C LEU A 228 -8.73 3.75 -1.66
N ARG A 229 -8.48 3.31 -2.90
CA ARG A 229 -9.49 2.70 -3.79
C ARG A 229 -10.12 1.46 -3.15
N GLN A 230 -9.38 0.66 -2.40
CA GLN A 230 -9.91 -0.52 -1.72
C GLN A 230 -10.68 -0.17 -0.45
N LEU A 231 -10.29 0.91 0.25
CA LEU A 231 -10.85 1.28 1.55
C LEU A 231 -12.33 1.64 1.46
N GLN A 232 -12.74 2.46 0.48
CA GLN A 232 -14.13 2.68 0.09
C GLN A 232 -15.09 3.04 1.24
N THR A 233 -14.55 3.78 2.20
CA THR A 233 -15.32 4.41 3.27
C THR A 233 -15.94 5.71 2.75
N PRO A 234 -17.03 6.21 3.38
CA PRO A 234 -17.60 7.51 3.05
C PRO A 234 -16.56 8.64 3.06
N ASP A 235 -15.61 8.60 3.99
CA ASP A 235 -14.54 9.60 4.12
C ASP A 235 -13.45 9.48 3.04
N SER A 236 -13.30 8.30 2.41
CA SER A 236 -12.35 8.10 1.31
C SER A 236 -12.85 8.68 -0.02
N LEU A 237 -14.17 8.82 -0.20
CA LEU A 237 -14.75 9.29 -1.47
C LEU A 237 -14.34 10.74 -1.78
N PRO A 238 -14.47 11.73 -0.87
CA PRO A 238 -14.02 13.10 -1.14
C PRO A 238 -12.53 13.20 -1.44
N VAL A 239 -11.71 12.33 -0.83
CA VAL A 239 -10.27 12.28 -1.11
C VAL A 239 -10.00 11.81 -2.54
N MET A 240 -10.69 10.75 -2.98
CA MET A 240 -10.58 10.29 -4.37
C MET A 240 -11.10 11.33 -5.37
N GLU A 241 -12.18 12.07 -5.04
CA GLU A 241 -12.67 13.18 -5.89
C GLU A 241 -11.60 14.27 -6.04
N HIS A 242 -10.97 14.68 -4.93
CA HIS A 242 -9.90 15.67 -4.96
C HIS A 242 -8.71 15.22 -5.83
N ILE A 243 -8.24 13.98 -5.64
CA ILE A 243 -7.14 13.40 -6.44
C ILE A 243 -7.49 13.39 -7.93
N LEU A 244 -8.72 12.99 -8.28
CA LEU A 244 -9.12 12.89 -9.68
C LEU A 244 -9.15 14.27 -10.37
N LEU A 245 -9.62 15.29 -9.67
CA LEU A 245 -9.73 16.67 -10.17
C LEU A 245 -8.37 17.38 -10.24
N ASN A 246 -7.36 16.89 -9.52
CA ASN A 246 -6.02 17.42 -9.60
C ASN A 246 -5.28 16.90 -10.84
N GLY A 247 -5.32 17.66 -11.94
CA GLY A 247 -4.65 17.29 -13.19
C GLY A 247 -3.12 17.18 -13.11
N ALA A 248 -2.49 17.71 -12.05
CA ALA A 248 -1.05 17.59 -11.82
C ALA A 248 -0.63 16.25 -11.20
N ASP A 249 -1.58 15.48 -10.67
CA ASP A 249 -1.27 14.18 -10.07
C ASP A 249 -0.91 13.13 -11.11
N ASP A 250 -0.12 12.15 -10.67
CA ASP A 250 0.26 11.01 -11.50
C ASP A 250 -0.99 10.32 -12.06
N ARG A 251 -0.92 9.97 -13.35
CA ARG A 251 -2.04 9.39 -14.07
C ARG A 251 -2.57 8.10 -13.42
N PHE A 252 -1.70 7.24 -12.87
CA PHE A 252 -2.14 5.99 -12.25
C PHE A 252 -2.74 6.21 -10.86
N VAL A 253 -2.30 7.26 -10.16
CA VAL A 253 -2.96 7.75 -8.94
C VAL A 253 -4.38 8.23 -9.27
N ARG A 254 -4.54 9.08 -10.30
CA ARG A 254 -5.85 9.52 -10.82
C ARG A 254 -6.71 8.33 -11.29
N LEU A 255 -6.11 7.34 -11.95
CA LEU A 255 -6.81 6.14 -12.41
C LEU A 255 -7.37 5.33 -11.25
N SER A 256 -6.58 5.15 -10.17
CA SER A 256 -7.03 4.43 -8.98
C SER A 256 -8.20 5.15 -8.31
N ALA A 257 -8.14 6.48 -8.20
CA ALA A 257 -9.22 7.30 -7.67
C ALA A 257 -10.48 7.25 -8.55
N ALA A 258 -10.35 7.41 -9.87
CA ALA A 258 -11.45 7.32 -10.82
C ALA A 258 -12.13 5.94 -10.76
N TYR A 259 -11.33 4.88 -10.69
CA TYR A 259 -11.86 3.53 -10.57
C TYR A 259 -12.60 3.33 -9.25
N GLY A 260 -12.03 3.81 -8.14
CA GLY A 260 -12.70 3.73 -6.83
C GLY A 260 -14.04 4.46 -6.79
N LEU A 261 -14.09 5.67 -7.34
CA LEU A 261 -15.33 6.43 -7.47
C LEU A 261 -16.36 5.71 -8.34
N ALA A 262 -15.94 5.09 -9.44
CA ALA A 262 -16.84 4.34 -10.30
C ALA A 262 -17.39 3.08 -9.60
N GLU A 263 -16.54 2.32 -8.88
CA GLU A 263 -16.94 1.21 -8.00
C GLU A 263 -17.95 1.67 -6.93
N ALA A 264 -17.77 2.88 -6.39
CA ALA A 264 -18.66 3.48 -5.40
C ALA A 264 -19.97 4.01 -5.99
N GLY A 265 -20.23 3.81 -7.28
CA GLY A 265 -21.45 4.32 -7.89
C GLY A 265 -21.41 5.83 -8.17
N ARG A 266 -20.24 6.48 -8.27
CA ARG A 266 -20.12 7.91 -8.60
C ARG A 266 -19.89 8.13 -10.10
N PRO A 267 -20.75 8.91 -10.80
CA PRO A 267 -20.56 9.21 -12.22
C PRO A 267 -19.22 9.89 -12.55
N LEU A 268 -18.70 10.69 -11.61
CA LEU A 268 -17.40 11.33 -11.75
C LEU A 268 -16.28 10.33 -12.00
N GLY A 269 -16.34 9.13 -11.40
CA GLY A 269 -15.35 8.07 -11.61
C GLY A 269 -15.35 7.54 -13.05
N VAL A 270 -16.54 7.27 -13.61
CA VAL A 270 -16.70 6.83 -15.01
C VAL A 270 -16.17 7.88 -15.98
N ASN A 271 -16.52 9.16 -15.75
CA ASN A 271 -16.01 10.28 -16.54
C ASN A 271 -14.49 10.41 -16.43
N GLY A 272 -13.94 10.24 -15.22
CA GLY A 272 -12.50 10.26 -14.98
C GLY A 272 -11.75 9.15 -15.72
N LEU A 273 -12.28 7.92 -15.72
CA LEU A 273 -11.69 6.82 -16.48
C LEU A 273 -11.74 7.09 -18.00
N ALA A 274 -12.85 7.61 -18.52
CA ALA A 274 -12.98 7.99 -19.92
C ALA A 274 -11.98 9.11 -20.29
N GLN A 275 -11.81 10.10 -19.41
CA GLN A 275 -10.81 11.15 -19.59
C GLN A 275 -9.38 10.57 -19.65
N ILE A 276 -9.02 9.70 -18.70
CA ILE A 276 -7.69 9.07 -18.65
C ILE A 276 -7.42 8.24 -19.91
N PHE A 277 -8.43 7.54 -20.45
CA PHE A 277 -8.32 6.81 -21.72
C PHE A 277 -7.95 7.75 -22.88
N ASN A 278 -8.59 8.91 -22.95
CA ASN A 278 -8.37 9.89 -24.02
C ASN A 278 -7.02 10.61 -23.88
N GLU A 279 -6.60 10.98 -22.65
CA GLU A 279 -5.29 11.57 -22.36
C GLU A 279 -4.11 10.65 -22.72
N SER A 280 -4.34 9.33 -22.71
CA SER A 280 -3.31 8.31 -22.88
C SER A 280 -3.05 7.91 -24.33
N ALA A 281 -3.32 8.79 -25.31
CA ALA A 281 -3.17 8.47 -26.73
C ALA A 281 -1.76 8.06 -27.17
N ALA A 282 -0.74 8.50 -26.44
CA ALA A 282 0.65 8.12 -26.67
C ALA A 282 1.16 6.99 -25.75
N ASP A 283 0.44 6.65 -24.67
CA ASP A 283 0.85 5.64 -23.67
C ASP A 283 -0.23 4.57 -23.53
N GLY A 284 -0.05 3.46 -24.25
CA GLY A 284 -1.01 2.37 -24.31
C GLY A 284 -1.37 1.77 -22.95
N ARG A 285 -0.52 1.91 -21.92
CA ARG A 285 -0.79 1.31 -20.59
C ARG A 285 -1.91 2.00 -19.84
N GLY A 286 -1.88 3.33 -19.76
CA GLY A 286 -2.93 4.11 -19.10
C GLY A 286 -4.28 3.92 -19.78
N ARG A 287 -4.25 3.89 -21.12
CA ARG A 287 -5.42 3.64 -21.97
C ARG A 287 -6.02 2.25 -21.71
N GLU A 288 -5.20 1.21 -21.75
CA GLU A 288 -5.64 -0.17 -21.53
C GLU A 288 -6.24 -0.37 -20.13
N MET A 289 -5.60 0.18 -19.09
CA MET A 289 -6.09 0.04 -17.71
C MET A 289 -7.42 0.78 -17.50
N ALA A 290 -7.57 1.98 -18.06
CA ALA A 290 -8.81 2.75 -17.96
C ALA A 290 -9.96 2.07 -18.71
N PHE A 291 -9.70 1.60 -19.94
CA PHE A 291 -10.69 0.85 -20.71
C PHE A 291 -11.10 -0.44 -20.00
N ARG A 292 -10.12 -1.18 -19.47
CA ARG A 292 -10.37 -2.41 -18.71
C ARG A 292 -11.23 -2.14 -17.49
N ALA A 293 -10.95 -1.10 -16.72
CA ALA A 293 -11.76 -0.71 -15.57
C ALA A 293 -13.21 -0.39 -15.97
N LEU A 294 -13.42 0.42 -17.02
CA LEU A 294 -14.76 0.74 -17.54
C LEU A 294 -15.51 -0.52 -18.00
N SER A 295 -14.81 -1.43 -18.69
CA SER A 295 -15.41 -2.69 -19.14
C SER A 295 -15.74 -3.65 -17.99
N SER A 296 -14.88 -3.73 -16.96
CA SER A 296 -15.08 -4.66 -15.83
C SER A 296 -16.14 -4.19 -14.84
N LEU A 297 -16.35 -2.89 -14.73
CA LEU A 297 -17.43 -2.33 -13.91
C LEU A 297 -18.81 -2.73 -14.42
N ASN A 298 -18.93 -3.06 -15.72
CA ASN A 298 -20.19 -3.45 -16.37
C ASN A 298 -21.34 -2.47 -16.10
N ASP A 299 -21.01 -1.18 -16.03
CA ASP A 299 -21.90 -0.10 -15.63
C ASP A 299 -22.51 0.64 -16.83
N GLU A 300 -23.83 0.80 -16.85
CA GLU A 300 -24.58 1.49 -17.91
C GLU A 300 -24.09 2.92 -18.17
N ARG A 301 -23.52 3.58 -17.16
CA ARG A 301 -22.95 4.93 -17.31
C ARG A 301 -21.75 4.96 -18.24
N SER A 302 -21.12 3.82 -18.51
CA SER A 302 -20.03 3.67 -19.46
C SER A 302 -20.52 3.55 -20.91
N LEU A 303 -21.81 3.31 -21.15
CA LEU A 303 -22.37 3.12 -22.49
C LEU A 303 -22.10 4.30 -23.45
N PRO A 304 -22.26 5.57 -23.06
CA PRO A 304 -21.92 6.70 -23.94
C PRO A 304 -20.45 6.67 -24.39
N PHE A 305 -19.54 6.38 -23.47
CA PHE A 305 -18.12 6.26 -23.77
C PHE A 305 -17.83 5.05 -24.69
N MET A 306 -18.45 3.90 -24.44
CA MET A 306 -18.27 2.71 -25.29
C MET A 306 -18.79 2.95 -26.71
N ARG A 307 -19.92 3.66 -26.87
CA ARG A 307 -20.40 4.10 -28.20
C ARG A 307 -19.41 5.03 -28.89
N GLN A 308 -18.82 5.97 -28.15
CA GLN A 308 -17.77 6.85 -28.67
C GLN A 308 -16.55 6.04 -29.14
N VAL A 309 -16.05 5.10 -28.32
CA VAL A 309 -14.90 4.26 -28.67
C VAL A 309 -15.17 3.40 -29.90
N MET A 310 -16.37 2.81 -30.02
CA MET A 310 -16.77 2.03 -31.19
C MET A 310 -16.69 2.86 -32.49
N ALA A 311 -17.12 4.13 -32.43
CA ALA A 311 -17.17 5.03 -33.58
C ALA A 311 -15.85 5.76 -33.88
N ALA A 312 -14.94 5.85 -32.90
CA ALA A 312 -13.70 6.60 -33.03
C ALA A 312 -12.63 5.87 -33.85
N ASP A 313 -11.70 6.64 -34.41
CA ASP A 313 -10.48 6.12 -35.03
C ASP A 313 -9.43 5.83 -33.95
N VAL A 314 -9.65 4.73 -33.22
CA VAL A 314 -8.74 4.20 -32.19
C VAL A 314 -8.35 2.77 -32.54
N GLU A 315 -7.43 2.19 -31.77
CA GLU A 315 -6.92 0.84 -32.04
C GLU A 315 -8.08 -0.16 -32.16
N PRO A 316 -8.07 -1.04 -33.19
CA PRO A 316 -9.18 -1.96 -33.45
C PRO A 316 -9.55 -2.84 -32.27
N GLY A 317 -8.56 -3.18 -31.42
CA GLY A 317 -8.78 -3.94 -30.20
C GLY A 317 -9.72 -3.24 -29.19
N PHE A 318 -9.69 -1.92 -29.08
CA PHE A 318 -10.64 -1.18 -28.23
C PHE A 318 -12.02 -1.13 -28.87
N ARG A 319 -12.09 -0.89 -30.18
CA ARG A 319 -13.35 -0.85 -30.94
C ARG A 319 -14.10 -2.18 -30.86
N LEU A 320 -13.40 -3.30 -31.07
CA LEU A 320 -13.97 -4.66 -30.95
C LEU A 320 -14.52 -4.92 -29.55
N ARG A 321 -13.74 -4.59 -28.51
CA ARG A 321 -14.19 -4.77 -27.11
C ARG A 321 -15.36 -3.85 -26.75
N ALA A 322 -15.41 -2.64 -27.31
CA ALA A 322 -16.54 -1.73 -27.14
C ALA A 322 -17.80 -2.28 -27.82
N ILE A 323 -17.70 -2.82 -29.04
CA ILE A 323 -18.81 -3.52 -29.72
C ILE A 323 -19.33 -4.68 -28.87
N GLN A 324 -18.42 -5.52 -28.36
CA GLN A 324 -18.77 -6.65 -27.49
C GLN A 324 -19.48 -6.19 -26.21
N TYR A 325 -18.95 -5.14 -25.56
CA TYR A 325 -19.55 -4.56 -24.36
C TYR A 325 -20.98 -4.05 -24.63
N LEU A 326 -21.16 -3.23 -25.67
CA LEU A 326 -22.46 -2.68 -26.05
C LEU A 326 -23.48 -3.78 -26.39
N THR A 327 -23.01 -4.86 -27.04
CA THR A 327 -23.83 -6.03 -27.36
C THR A 327 -24.25 -6.78 -26.09
N ALA A 328 -23.31 -7.01 -25.17
CA ALA A 328 -23.57 -7.69 -23.90
C ALA A 328 -24.57 -6.90 -23.04
N GLN A 329 -24.47 -5.57 -23.05
CA GLN A 329 -25.39 -4.66 -22.36
C GLN A 329 -26.70 -4.42 -23.08
N ARG A 330 -26.89 -5.04 -24.26
CA ARG A 330 -28.08 -4.88 -25.09
C ARG A 330 -28.41 -3.42 -25.43
N ASP A 331 -27.40 -2.58 -25.65
CA ASP A 331 -27.59 -1.14 -25.88
C ASP A 331 -28.22 -0.85 -27.25
N PRO A 332 -29.52 -0.45 -27.32
CA PRO A 332 -30.17 -0.18 -28.60
C PRO A 332 -29.60 1.05 -29.29
N GLN A 333 -28.97 1.97 -28.56
CA GLN A 333 -28.38 3.19 -29.11
C GLN A 333 -27.13 2.90 -29.96
N ALA A 334 -26.59 1.68 -29.89
CA ALA A 334 -25.49 1.25 -30.75
C ALA A 334 -25.94 0.89 -32.17
N LEU A 335 -27.22 0.53 -32.38
CA LEU A 335 -27.73 0.00 -33.66
C LEU A 335 -27.44 0.88 -34.89
N PRO A 336 -27.67 2.21 -34.87
CA PRO A 336 -27.41 3.05 -36.05
C PRO A 336 -25.94 3.03 -36.45
N THR A 337 -25.03 3.15 -35.48
CA THR A 337 -23.59 3.14 -35.73
C THR A 337 -23.12 1.77 -36.20
N LEU A 338 -23.60 0.68 -35.60
CA LEU A 338 -23.29 -0.68 -36.04
C LEU A 338 -23.72 -0.91 -37.50
N GLN A 339 -24.86 -0.36 -37.91
CA GLN A 339 -25.34 -0.46 -39.28
C GLN A 339 -24.42 0.23 -40.28
N VAL A 340 -23.90 1.40 -39.92
CA VAL A 340 -22.92 2.14 -40.74
C VAL A 340 -21.61 1.37 -40.81
N LEU A 341 -21.08 0.91 -39.67
CA LEU A 341 -19.81 0.20 -39.59
C LEU A 341 -19.79 -1.08 -40.43
N MET A 342 -20.84 -1.91 -40.35
CA MET A 342 -20.88 -3.17 -41.10
C MET A 342 -20.96 -2.99 -42.63
N LYS A 343 -21.46 -1.84 -43.10
CA LYS A 343 -21.59 -1.51 -44.53
C LYS A 343 -20.43 -0.70 -45.07
N SER A 344 -19.52 -0.24 -44.20
CA SER A 344 -18.43 0.65 -44.60
C SER A 344 -17.36 -0.11 -45.39
N PRO A 345 -17.07 0.27 -46.66
CA PRO A 345 -16.09 -0.45 -47.49
C PRO A 345 -14.64 -0.21 -47.03
N THR A 346 -14.38 0.90 -46.34
CA THR A 346 -13.05 1.30 -45.86
C THR A 346 -12.75 0.82 -44.44
N GLU A 347 -13.74 0.26 -43.75
CA GLU A 347 -13.59 -0.23 -42.38
C GLU A 347 -12.85 -1.56 -42.33
N GLN A 348 -12.17 -1.85 -41.23
CA GLN A 348 -11.44 -3.12 -41.08
C GLN A 348 -12.39 -4.32 -41.08
N PRO A 349 -12.06 -5.44 -41.76
CA PRO A 349 -12.93 -6.61 -41.85
C PRO A 349 -13.42 -7.13 -40.50
N SER A 350 -12.52 -7.21 -39.51
CA SER A 350 -12.86 -7.64 -38.14
C SER A 350 -13.91 -6.75 -37.48
N ILE A 351 -13.84 -5.43 -37.68
CA ILE A 351 -14.81 -4.47 -37.14
C ILE A 351 -16.16 -4.61 -37.84
N ARG A 352 -16.16 -4.76 -39.17
CA ARG A 352 -17.41 -4.97 -39.94
C ARG A 352 -18.11 -6.25 -39.52
N ASP A 353 -17.36 -7.34 -39.38
CA ASP A 353 -17.89 -8.65 -38.99
C ASP A 353 -18.46 -8.61 -37.56
N ALA A 354 -17.71 -8.01 -36.62
CA ALA A 354 -18.19 -7.80 -35.26
C ALA A 354 -19.44 -6.92 -35.22
N ALA A 355 -19.48 -5.84 -36.02
CA ALA A 355 -20.64 -4.97 -36.10
C ALA A 355 -21.87 -5.68 -36.68
N ALA A 356 -21.70 -6.52 -37.71
CA ALA A 356 -22.78 -7.31 -38.28
C ALA A 356 -23.32 -8.39 -37.32
N GLN A 357 -22.45 -8.99 -36.51
CA GLN A 357 -22.85 -9.93 -35.46
C GLN A 357 -23.61 -9.22 -34.34
N ALA A 358 -23.07 -8.11 -33.84
CA ALA A 358 -23.70 -7.29 -32.81
C ALA A 358 -25.06 -6.75 -33.25
N TYR A 359 -25.17 -6.25 -34.50
CA TYR A 359 -26.43 -5.74 -35.04
C TYR A 359 -27.52 -6.82 -35.08
N ARG A 360 -27.18 -8.06 -35.49
CA ARG A 360 -28.12 -9.20 -35.45
C ARG A 360 -28.53 -9.55 -34.02
N ALA A 361 -27.56 -9.63 -33.11
CA ALA A 361 -27.80 -9.97 -31.71
C ALA A 361 -28.71 -8.95 -31.01
N LEU A 362 -28.54 -7.66 -31.29
CA LEU A 362 -29.36 -6.57 -30.73
C LEU A 362 -30.71 -6.40 -31.44
N GLY A 363 -30.74 -6.63 -32.76
CA GLY A 363 -31.93 -6.43 -33.60
C GLY A 363 -32.91 -7.61 -33.62
N GLY A 364 -32.53 -8.78 -33.11
CA GLY A 364 -33.41 -9.95 -32.96
C GLY A 364 -33.91 -10.54 -34.29
N LYS A 365 -33.17 -10.37 -35.39
CA LYS A 365 -33.53 -10.87 -36.73
C LYS A 365 -32.48 -11.79 -37.31
#